data_AF-K1SPN0-F1
#
_entry.id   AF-K1SPN0-F1
#
_cell.length_a   1.000
_cell.length_b   1.000
_cell.length_c   1.000
_cell.angle_alpha   90.00
_cell.angle_beta   90.00
_cell.angle_gamma   90.00
#
_symmetry.space_group_name_H-M   'P 1'
#
loop_
_entity.id
_entity.type
_entity.pdbx_description
1 polymer ?
#
loop_
_entity_poly.entity_id
_entity_poly.type
_entity_poly.pdbx_seq_one_letter_code
_entity_poly.pdbx_strand_id
1 'polypeptide(L)'
;SYRTDWGEIYENGGLILSDRYTTSNAIHQGSKLPEAELPAFFDWLYDLEYGKMGLPRPDLVLYLDVDLPTSLKRMQHRQEKQNTKADIHEQDVSYLENCLRIGRLAAAHYGWTIVPFMKDGAERALEEKHEEIFSIIRSAL
;
A
#
# COMPACT_ATOMS: atom_id res chain seq x y z
N SER A 1 -1.16 17.46 -0.92
CA SER A 1 -2.33 16.83 -1.59
C SER A 1 -2.40 17.27 -3.04
N TYR A 2 -3.10 16.56 -3.94
CA TYR A 2 -3.18 16.96 -5.36
C TYR A 2 -3.55 18.44 -5.51
N ARG A 3 -4.59 18.91 -4.81
CA ARG A 3 -5.10 20.29 -4.94
C ARG A 3 -4.23 21.37 -4.30
N THR A 4 -3.29 21.03 -3.43
CA THR A 4 -2.63 22.02 -2.55
C THR A 4 -1.11 21.97 -2.56
N ASP A 5 -0.51 21.03 -3.29
CA ASP A 5 0.91 20.69 -3.12
C ASP A 5 1.55 20.32 -4.45
N TRP A 6 1.16 19.19 -5.04
CA TRP A 6 1.86 18.64 -6.20
C TRP A 6 1.06 18.71 -7.51
N GLY A 7 -0.18 19.22 -7.49
CA GLY A 7 -1.05 19.26 -8.67
C GLY A 7 -0.50 20.07 -9.83
N GLU A 8 0.10 21.23 -9.56
CA GLU A 8 0.75 22.04 -10.60
C GLU A 8 1.94 21.31 -11.24
N ILE A 9 2.73 20.57 -10.46
CA ILE A 9 3.84 19.76 -10.98
C ILE A 9 3.30 18.67 -11.91
N TYR A 10 2.25 17.97 -11.49
CA TYR A 10 1.59 16.94 -12.29
C TYR A 10 1.02 17.48 -13.61
N GLU A 11 0.29 18.60 -13.55
CA GLU A 11 -0.34 19.23 -14.72
C GLU A 11 0.70 19.75 -15.75
N ASN A 12 1.91 20.05 -15.29
CA ASN A 12 3.05 20.42 -16.13
C ASN A 12 3.87 19.20 -16.62
N GLY A 13 3.38 17.97 -16.44
CA GLY A 13 4.03 16.74 -16.90
C GLY A 13 5.16 16.25 -16.00
N GLY A 14 5.22 16.70 -14.75
CA GLY A 14 6.21 16.26 -13.78
C GLY A 14 5.94 14.85 -13.23
N LEU A 15 7.02 14.15 -12.86
CA LEU A 15 6.95 12.85 -12.19
C LEU A 15 6.57 13.04 -10.71
N ILE A 16 5.50 12.38 -10.28
CA ILE A 16 5.04 12.39 -8.88
C ILE A 16 5.30 11.03 -8.24
N LEU A 17 6.04 11.03 -7.14
CA LEU A 17 6.19 9.88 -6.25
C LEU A 17 5.42 10.15 -4.96
N SER A 18 4.50 9.25 -4.60
CA SER A 18 3.67 9.39 -3.40
C SER A 18 3.88 8.22 -2.44
N ASP A 19 4.29 8.50 -1.20
CA ASP A 19 4.21 7.51 -0.12
C ASP A 19 2.76 7.40 0.32
N ARG A 20 2.10 6.36 -0.19
CA ARG A 20 0.64 6.17 -0.24
C ARG A 20 -0.05 7.16 -1.17
N TYR A 21 -1.13 6.69 -1.77
CA TYR A 21 -2.06 7.53 -2.50
C TYR A 21 -3.49 7.17 -2.11
N THR A 22 -4.48 7.69 -2.83
CA THR A 22 -5.91 7.48 -2.53
C THR A 22 -6.27 6.00 -2.49
N THR A 23 -5.63 5.18 -3.33
CA THR A 23 -5.72 3.70 -3.34
C THR A 23 -5.46 3.02 -1.99
N SER A 24 -4.71 3.64 -1.08
CA SER A 24 -4.48 3.09 0.26
C SER A 24 -5.76 3.02 1.11
N ASN A 25 -6.81 3.77 0.74
CA ASN A 25 -8.14 3.65 1.32
C ASN A 25 -8.76 2.28 1.06
N ALA A 26 -8.45 1.63 -0.06
CA ALA A 26 -8.99 0.31 -0.40
C ALA A 26 -8.64 -0.71 0.69
N ILE A 27 -7.40 -0.67 1.18
CA ILE A 27 -6.93 -1.57 2.23
C ILE A 27 -7.57 -1.21 3.58
N HIS A 28 -7.57 0.07 3.94
CA HIS A 28 -8.04 0.49 5.26
C HIS A 28 -9.55 0.33 5.45
N GLN A 29 -10.36 0.62 4.43
CA GLN A 29 -11.81 0.45 4.50
C GLN A 29 -12.22 -0.98 4.14
N GLY A 30 -11.55 -1.61 3.19
CA GLY A 30 -11.81 -3.02 2.83
C GLY A 30 -11.59 -3.97 4.00
N SER A 31 -10.66 -3.68 4.92
CA SER A 31 -10.46 -4.50 6.13
C SER A 31 -11.65 -4.52 7.10
N LYS A 32 -12.64 -3.65 6.89
CA LYS A 32 -13.88 -3.58 7.70
C LYS A 32 -15.06 -4.28 7.02
N LEU A 33 -14.87 -4.81 5.82
CA LEU A 33 -15.93 -5.41 4.99
C LEU A 33 -15.76 -6.92 4.87
N PRO A 34 -16.88 -7.66 4.69
CA PRO A 34 -16.82 -9.05 4.27
C PRO A 34 -16.11 -9.21 2.92
N GLU A 35 -15.40 -10.32 2.72
CA GLU A 35 -14.63 -10.56 1.49
C GLU A 35 -15.50 -10.52 0.22
N ALA A 36 -16.73 -11.03 0.30
CA ALA A 36 -17.68 -11.04 -0.81
C ALA A 36 -18.09 -9.63 -1.28
N GLU A 37 -17.94 -8.61 -0.43
CA GLU A 37 -18.27 -7.21 -0.76
C GLU A 37 -17.08 -6.44 -1.34
N LEU A 38 -15.85 -6.97 -1.19
CA LEU A 38 -14.64 -6.26 -1.57
C LEU A 38 -14.57 -5.86 -3.05
N PRO A 39 -14.91 -6.73 -4.02
CA PRO A 39 -14.80 -6.34 -5.43
C PRO A 39 -15.70 -5.13 -5.76
N ALA A 40 -16.96 -5.16 -5.30
CA ALA A 40 -17.90 -4.06 -5.51
C ALA A 40 -17.46 -2.78 -4.78
N PHE A 41 -16.90 -2.92 -3.56
CA PHE A 41 -16.32 -1.80 -2.84
C PHE A 41 -15.12 -1.19 -3.57
N PHE A 42 -14.24 -2.03 -4.10
CA PHE A 42 -13.06 -1.58 -4.85
C PHE A 42 -13.43 -0.83 -6.13
N ASP A 43 -14.42 -1.32 -6.87
CA ASP A 43 -14.93 -0.64 -8.07
C ASP A 43 -15.57 0.71 -7.72
N TRP A 44 -16.41 0.73 -6.67
CA TRP A 44 -17.03 1.97 -6.20
C TRP A 44 -15.99 3.00 -5.75
N LEU A 45 -14.98 2.57 -4.99
CA LEU A 45 -13.93 3.46 -4.50
C LEU A 45 -13.13 4.05 -5.65
N TYR A 46 -12.79 3.23 -6.65
CA TYR A 46 -12.06 3.66 -7.83
C TYR A 46 -12.84 4.72 -8.64
N ASP A 47 -14.14 4.49 -8.87
CA ASP A 47 -15.01 5.47 -9.55
C ASP A 47 -15.16 6.76 -8.74
N LEU A 48 -15.33 6.66 -7.41
CA LEU A 48 -15.42 7.82 -6.55
C LEU A 48 -14.17 8.68 -6.63
N GLU A 49 -12.99 8.08 -6.43
CA GLU A 49 -11.71 8.79 -6.32
C GLU A 49 -11.27 9.37 -7.68
N TYR A 50 -11.32 8.57 -8.75
CA TYR A 50 -10.79 8.97 -10.05
C TYR A 50 -11.85 9.53 -11.00
N GLY A 51 -13.07 8.98 -10.97
CA GLY A 51 -14.16 9.44 -11.83
C GLY A 51 -14.80 10.71 -11.27
N LYS A 52 -15.33 10.63 -10.04
CA LYS A 52 -16.15 11.71 -9.47
C LYS A 52 -15.33 12.83 -8.85
N MET A 53 -14.28 12.50 -8.10
CA MET A 53 -13.40 13.49 -7.47
C MET A 53 -12.33 14.03 -8.43
N GLY A 54 -12.12 13.36 -9.56
CA GLY A 54 -11.19 13.77 -10.62
C GLY A 54 -9.73 13.72 -10.20
N LEU A 55 -9.37 12.85 -9.24
CA LEU A 55 -7.98 12.63 -8.90
C LEU A 55 -7.24 11.98 -10.09
N PRO A 56 -5.98 12.32 -10.32
CA PRO A 56 -5.20 11.68 -11.38
C PRO A 56 -4.98 10.20 -11.08
N ARG A 57 -5.15 9.36 -12.10
CA ARG A 57 -4.91 7.91 -11.99
C ARG A 57 -3.41 7.65 -11.99
N PRO A 58 -2.89 6.77 -11.11
CA PRO A 58 -1.49 6.40 -11.13
C PRO A 58 -1.18 5.52 -12.35
N ASP A 59 -0.05 5.77 -13.01
CA ASP A 59 0.48 4.89 -14.06
C ASP A 59 1.08 3.60 -13.48
N LEU A 60 1.59 3.67 -12.25
CA LEU A 60 2.19 2.56 -11.54
C LEU A 60 1.84 2.62 -10.05
N VAL A 61 1.44 1.48 -9.49
CA VAL A 61 1.30 1.28 -8.04
C VAL A 61 2.16 0.11 -7.63
N LEU A 62 3.08 0.36 -6.70
CA LEU A 62 3.91 -0.67 -6.08
C LEU A 62 3.33 -1.03 -4.71
N TYR A 63 2.88 -2.28 -4.57
CA TYR A 63 2.49 -2.83 -3.27
C TYR A 63 3.68 -3.57 -2.65
N LEU A 64 4.21 -3.01 -1.56
CA LEU A 64 5.34 -3.59 -0.84
C LEU A 64 4.83 -4.67 0.12
N ASP A 65 4.86 -5.93 -0.31
CA ASP A 65 4.29 -7.05 0.43
C ASP A 65 5.26 -7.54 1.50
N VAL A 66 4.89 -7.36 2.76
CA VAL A 66 5.67 -7.74 3.94
C VAL A 66 4.89 -8.80 4.69
N ASP A 67 5.57 -9.82 5.23
CA ASP A 67 4.91 -10.83 6.04
C ASP A 67 4.46 -10.27 7.41
N LEU A 68 3.54 -11.00 8.05
CA LEU A 68 2.99 -10.64 9.35
C LEU A 68 4.10 -10.56 10.43
N PRO A 69 5.01 -11.56 10.57
CA PRO A 69 6.09 -11.50 11.55
C PRO A 69 6.97 -10.25 11.44
N THR A 70 7.40 -9.88 10.24
CA THR A 70 8.24 -8.68 10.05
C THR A 70 7.44 -7.41 10.35
N SER A 71 6.17 -7.37 9.95
CA SER A 71 5.28 -6.22 10.23
C SER A 71 5.08 -6.00 11.73
N LEU A 72 4.88 -7.07 12.50
CA LEU A 72 4.78 -7.03 13.96
C LEU A 72 6.11 -6.58 14.60
N LYS A 73 7.25 -7.13 14.18
CA LYS A 73 8.57 -6.75 14.67
C LYS A 73 8.86 -5.25 14.44
N ARG A 74 8.52 -4.74 13.25
CA ARG A 74 8.65 -3.30 12.93
C ARG A 74 7.73 -2.43 13.78
N MET A 75 6.53 -2.91 14.12
CA MET A 75 5.63 -2.20 15.01
C MET A 75 6.17 -2.12 16.45
N GLN A 76 6.66 -3.24 17.00
CA GLN A 76 7.31 -3.28 18.31
C GLN A 76 8.49 -2.31 18.40
N HIS A 77 9.39 -2.35 17.41
CA HIS A 77 10.55 -1.47 17.39
C HIS A 77 10.18 0.03 17.29
N ARG A 78 9.05 0.39 16.66
CA ARG A 78 8.54 1.77 16.67
C ARG A 78 8.02 2.18 18.03
N GLN A 79 7.28 1.30 18.70
CA GLN A 79 6.75 1.52 20.05
C GLN A 79 7.88 1.73 21.07
N GLU A 80 8.92 0.89 21.02
CA GLU A 80 10.13 1.02 21.84
C GLU A 80 10.81 2.38 21.63
N LYS A 81 10.97 2.83 20.38
CA LYS A 81 11.56 4.13 20.06
C LYS A 81 10.71 5.32 20.53
N GLN A 82 9.39 5.18 20.57
CA GLN A 82 8.46 6.25 20.93
C GLN A 82 8.10 6.26 22.42
N ASN A 83 8.68 5.36 23.24
CA ASN A 83 8.31 5.16 24.65
C ASN A 83 6.80 4.89 24.88
N THR A 84 6.10 4.40 23.85
CA THR A 84 4.69 4.04 23.93
C THR A 84 4.60 2.54 24.15
N LYS A 85 4.41 2.12 25.41
CA LYS A 85 4.14 0.71 25.75
C LYS A 85 2.66 0.41 25.54
N ALA A 86 2.28 0.12 24.30
CA ALA A 86 1.02 -0.57 24.04
C ALA A 86 1.34 -2.06 23.86
N ASP A 87 0.75 -2.91 24.68
CA ASP A 87 0.80 -4.36 24.45
C ASP A 87 0.15 -4.65 23.10
N ILE A 88 0.83 -5.40 22.25
CA ILE A 88 0.27 -5.83 20.97
C ILE A 88 -0.72 -6.94 21.28
N HIS A 89 -2.00 -6.66 21.10
CA HIS A 89 -3.07 -7.60 21.41
C HIS A 89 -3.40 -8.49 20.21
N GLU A 90 -4.10 -9.59 20.45
CA GLU A 90 -4.59 -10.50 19.41
C GLU A 90 -5.46 -9.78 18.35
N GLN A 91 -6.17 -8.74 18.77
CA GLN A 91 -6.94 -7.88 17.87
C GLN A 91 -6.05 -7.09 16.89
N ASP A 92 -4.85 -6.65 17.30
CA ASP A 92 -3.92 -5.94 16.41
C ASP A 92 -3.29 -6.91 15.40
N VAL A 93 -2.98 -8.13 15.85
CA VAL A 93 -2.42 -9.19 14.99
C VAL A 93 -3.42 -9.58 13.92
N SER A 94 -4.66 -9.90 14.32
CA SER A 94 -5.74 -10.26 13.37
C SER A 94 -6.09 -9.11 12.43
N TYR A 95 -6.09 -7.86 12.93
CA TYR A 95 -6.27 -6.68 12.08
C TYR A 95 -5.15 -6.52 11.05
N LEU A 96 -3.89 -6.70 11.46
CA LEU A 96 -2.73 -6.58 10.58
C LEU A 96 -2.70 -7.70 9.53
N GLU A 97 -2.98 -8.94 9.93
CA GLU A 97 -3.13 -10.07 9.03
C GLU A 97 -4.23 -9.80 7.99
N ASN A 98 -5.38 -9.29 8.45
CA ASN A 98 -6.46 -8.91 7.56
C ASN A 98 -6.03 -7.78 6.60
N CYS A 99 -5.33 -6.75 7.07
CA CYS A 99 -4.80 -5.69 6.21
C CYS A 99 -3.87 -6.22 5.12
N LEU A 100 -2.97 -7.16 5.45
CA LEU A 100 -2.08 -7.79 4.46
C LEU A 100 -2.87 -8.59 3.42
N ARG A 101 -3.85 -9.37 3.87
CA ARG A 101 -4.73 -10.15 3.00
C ARG A 101 -5.53 -9.25 2.04
N ILE A 102 -6.17 -8.20 2.56
CA ILE A 102 -6.91 -7.22 1.75
C ILE A 102 -5.97 -6.48 0.80
N GLY A 103 -4.76 -6.15 1.23
CA GLY A 103 -3.75 -5.53 0.37
C GLY A 103 -3.43 -6.36 -0.87
N ARG A 104 -3.26 -7.68 -0.71
CA ARG A 104 -3.06 -8.60 -1.84
C ARG A 104 -4.29 -8.71 -2.73
N LEU A 105 -5.50 -8.74 -2.17
CA LEU A 105 -6.74 -8.74 -2.95
C LEU A 105 -6.93 -7.46 -3.76
N ALA A 106 -6.66 -6.30 -3.15
CA ALA A 106 -6.70 -5.01 -3.84
C ALA A 106 -5.65 -4.93 -4.94
N ALA A 107 -4.43 -5.40 -4.68
CA ALA A 107 -3.37 -5.46 -5.69
C ALA A 107 -3.78 -6.32 -6.90
N ALA A 108 -4.38 -7.48 -6.65
CA ALA A 108 -4.90 -8.35 -7.72
C ALA A 108 -6.06 -7.70 -8.48
N HIS A 109 -7.00 -7.04 -7.78
CA HIS A 109 -8.17 -6.39 -8.39
C HIS A 109 -7.79 -5.21 -9.28
N TYR A 110 -6.88 -4.35 -8.81
CA TYR A 110 -6.48 -3.13 -9.51
C TYR A 110 -5.26 -3.32 -10.43
N GLY A 111 -4.66 -4.52 -10.46
CA GLY A 111 -3.47 -4.78 -11.26
C GLY A 111 -2.21 -4.08 -10.76
N TRP A 112 -2.04 -3.92 -9.44
CA TRP A 112 -0.83 -3.35 -8.86
C TRP A 112 0.35 -4.32 -8.97
N THR A 113 1.55 -3.77 -9.08
CA THR A 113 2.77 -4.56 -9.05
C THR A 113 3.13 -4.87 -7.60
N ILE A 114 3.15 -6.16 -7.26
CA ILE A 114 3.55 -6.63 -5.93
C ILE A 114 5.07 -6.79 -5.89
N VAL A 115 5.72 -6.16 -4.92
CA VAL A 115 7.14 -6.34 -4.62
C VAL A 115 7.26 -7.11 -3.31
N PRO A 116 7.64 -8.41 -3.35
CA PRO A 116 7.73 -9.23 -2.14
C PRO A 116 8.94 -8.80 -1.32
N PHE A 117 8.79 -8.53 -0.03
CA PHE A 117 9.92 -8.18 0.84
C PHE A 117 10.62 -9.41 1.42
N MET A 118 10.00 -10.58 1.30
CA MET A 118 10.51 -11.85 1.80
C MET A 118 10.88 -12.76 0.64
N LYS A 119 11.97 -13.51 0.81
CA LYS A 119 12.42 -14.55 -0.12
C LYS A 119 13.04 -15.68 0.70
N ASP A 120 12.64 -16.92 0.41
CA ASP A 120 13.15 -18.12 1.08
C ASP A 120 13.05 -18.04 2.63
N GLY A 121 12.00 -17.41 3.15
CA GLY A 121 11.74 -17.27 4.59
C GLY A 121 12.54 -16.17 5.29
N ALA A 122 13.33 -15.37 4.57
CA ALA A 122 14.09 -14.25 5.11
C ALA A 122 13.71 -12.92 4.44
N GLU A 123 13.89 -11.81 5.16
CA GLU A 123 13.74 -10.49 4.55
C GLU A 123 14.86 -10.30 3.51
N ARG A 124 14.46 -9.90 2.29
CA ARG A 124 15.38 -9.62 1.19
C ARG A 124 16.34 -8.49 1.57
N ALA A 125 17.55 -8.54 1.01
CA ALA A 125 18.53 -7.48 1.17
C ALA A 125 18.00 -6.13 0.66
N LEU A 126 18.49 -5.03 1.24
CA LEU A 126 18.05 -3.69 0.86
C LEU A 126 18.33 -3.42 -0.63
N GLU A 127 19.52 -3.79 -1.07
CA GLU A 127 20.02 -3.62 -2.43
C GLU A 127 19.16 -4.39 -3.43
N GLU A 128 18.81 -5.64 -3.11
CA GLU A 128 17.96 -6.48 -3.96
C GLU A 128 16.56 -5.87 -4.15
N LYS A 129 15.94 -5.39 -3.06
CA LYS A 129 14.65 -4.70 -3.12
C LYS A 129 14.75 -3.39 -3.91
N HIS A 130 15.83 -2.64 -3.72
CA HIS A 130 16.07 -1.38 -4.40
C HIS A 130 16.21 -1.59 -5.92
N GLU A 131 17.04 -2.53 -6.34
CA GLU A 131 17.27 -2.83 -7.76
C GLU A 131 15.99 -3.25 -8.47
N GLU A 132 15.17 -4.11 -7.86
CA GLU A 132 13.89 -4.51 -8.44
C GLU A 132 12.90 -3.33 -8.54
N ILE A 133 12.70 -2.59 -7.45
CA ILE A 133 11.81 -1.41 -7.43
C ILE A 133 12.26 -0.41 -8.50
N PHE A 134 13.56 -0.13 -8.59
CA PHE A 134 14.10 0.80 -9.56
C PHE A 134 13.92 0.28 -10.99
N SER A 135 14.14 -1.01 -11.23
CA SER A 135 13.91 -1.64 -12.55
C SER A 135 12.45 -1.56 -12.98
N ILE A 136 11.50 -1.79 -12.08
CA ILE A 136 10.07 -1.65 -12.36
C ILE A 136 9.73 -0.20 -12.73
N ILE A 137 10.17 0.77 -11.91
CA ILE A 137 9.93 2.20 -12.17
C ILE A 137 10.53 2.60 -13.53
N ARG A 138 11.77 2.21 -13.81
CA ARG A 138 12.46 2.51 -15.08
C ARG A 138 11.77 1.94 -16.30
N SER A 139 11.00 0.87 -16.15
CA SER A 139 10.25 0.24 -17.25
C SER A 139 8.89 0.91 -17.50
N ALA A 140 8.41 1.73 -16.56
CA ALA A 140 7.16 2.47 -16.64
C ALA A 140 7.33 3.94 -17.06
N LEU A 141 8.59 4.43 -17.16
CA LEU A 141 8.98 5.76 -17.65
C LEU A 141 9.36 5.70 -19.13
#